data_AF-A0AAD7EK36-F1
#
_entry.id   AF-A0AAD7EK36-F1
#
_cell.length_a   1.000
_cell.length_b   1.000
_cell.length_c   1.000
_cell.angle_alpha   90.00
_cell.angle_beta   90.00
_cell.angle_gamma   90.00
#
_symmetry.space_group_name_H-M   'P 1'
#
loop_
_entity.id
_entity.type
_entity.pdbx_description
1 polymer ?
#
loop_
_entity_poly.entity_id
_entity_poly.type
_entity_poly.pdbx_seq_one_letter_code
_entity_poly.pdbx_strand_id
1 'polypeptide(L)'
;FTLVDTNGIHATAIKFCRCKTVDGTPAFQQLLRAGIFPGSVEDPKTGYTLGLLEYYREECNQGKGSAYNFVHVLQRMADPFFAGAVPVGPTSPSLDEGS
;
A
#
# COMPACT_ATOMS: atom_id res chain seq x y z
N PHE A 1 -7.39 -8.93 0.71
CA PHE A 1 -6.97 -7.54 0.91
C PHE A 1 -5.46 -7.54 0.96
N THR A 2 -4.81 -6.53 0.40
CA THR A 2 -3.35 -6.42 0.41
C THR A 2 -2.94 -5.32 1.39
N LEU A 3 -2.27 -5.67 2.48
CA LEU A 3 -1.73 -4.71 3.44
C LEU A 3 -0.25 -4.50 3.16
N VAL A 4 0.16 -3.27 2.93
CA VAL A 4 1.55 -2.90 2.72
C VAL A 4 2.04 -2.18 3.98
N ASP A 5 3.14 -2.66 4.53
CA ASP A 5 3.81 -2.13 5.72
C ASP A 5 5.31 -2.04 5.48
N THR A 6 6.05 -1.36 6.35
CA THR A 6 7.52 -1.22 6.24
C THR A 6 8.25 -2.57 6.25
N ASN A 7 7.65 -3.59 6.86
CA ASN A 7 8.18 -4.95 6.88
C ASN A 7 7.76 -5.79 5.65
N GLY A 8 6.93 -5.28 4.73
CA GLY A 8 6.57 -5.99 3.51
C GLY A 8 5.10 -5.87 3.08
N ILE A 9 4.75 -6.72 2.11
CA ILE A 9 3.42 -6.82 1.50
C ILE A 9 2.76 -8.10 1.99
N HIS A 10 1.59 -7.96 2.61
CA HIS A 10 0.86 -9.05 3.25
C HIS A 10 -0.49 -9.26 2.59
N ALA A 11 -0.75 -10.48 2.12
CA ALA A 11 -2.10 -10.89 1.72
C ALA A 11 -2.90 -11.24 2.98
N THR A 12 -3.81 -10.36 3.39
CA THR A 12 -4.58 -10.51 4.64
C THR A 12 -6.09 -10.50 4.39
N ALA A 13 -6.82 -11.08 5.34
CA ALA A 13 -8.28 -10.99 5.39
C ALA A 13 -8.67 -9.90 6.39
N ILE A 14 -9.30 -8.83 5.90
CA ILE A 14 -9.91 -7.79 6.74
C ILE A 14 -11.41 -8.03 6.83
N LYS A 15 -11.95 -7.99 8.04
CA LYS A 15 -13.40 -7.96 8.28
C LYS A 15 -13.79 -6.60 8.84
N PHE A 16 -14.68 -5.92 8.13
CA PHE A 16 -15.28 -4.67 8.58
C PHE A 16 -16.33 -4.94 9.67
N CYS A 17 -16.29 -4.16 10.76
CA CYS A 17 -17.29 -4.24 11.82
C CYS A 17 -18.64 -3.75 11.26
N ARG A 18 -19.68 -4.48 11.67
CA ARG A 18 -21.11 -4.20 11.42
C ARG A 18 -21.85 -4.13 12.75
N CYS A 19 -21.19 -3.55 13.73
CA CYS A 19 -21.70 -3.47 15.09
C CYS A 19 -22.70 -2.30 15.14
N LYS A 20 -23.81 -2.41 15.89
CA LYS A 20 -24.92 -1.43 15.87
C LYS A 20 -24.51 0.02 16.11
N THR A 21 -23.44 0.25 16.86
CA THR A 21 -22.86 1.58 17.13
C THR A 21 -22.08 2.18 15.96
N VAL A 22 -21.78 1.36 14.95
CA VAL A 22 -20.89 1.66 13.83
C VAL A 22 -21.56 1.31 12.49
N ASP A 23 -22.81 0.83 12.52
CA ASP A 23 -23.62 0.50 11.35
C ASP A 23 -23.73 1.73 10.44
N GLY A 24 -23.37 1.55 9.17
CA GLY A 24 -23.28 2.62 8.18
C GLY A 24 -21.92 3.30 8.05
N THR A 25 -20.94 3.01 8.92
CA THR A 25 -19.58 3.55 8.76
C THR A 25 -18.91 2.93 7.53
N PRO A 26 -18.50 3.74 6.54
CA PRO A 26 -17.84 3.26 5.32
C PRO A 26 -16.54 2.49 5.62
N ALA A 27 -16.23 1.51 4.75
CA ALA A 27 -15.04 0.66 4.89
C ALA A 27 -13.74 1.47 5.02
N PHE A 28 -13.57 2.51 4.20
CA PHE A 28 -12.39 3.38 4.24
C PHE A 28 -12.22 4.06 5.61
N GLN A 29 -13.31 4.47 6.25
CA GLN A 29 -13.27 5.13 7.56
C GLN A 29 -12.89 4.15 8.67
N GLN A 30 -13.33 2.88 8.56
CA GLN A 30 -12.91 1.83 9.48
C GLN A 30 -11.40 1.53 9.35
N LEU A 31 -10.87 1.54 8.12
CA LEU A 31 -9.42 1.39 7.89
C LEU A 31 -8.63 2.55 8.49
N LEU A 32 -9.08 3.79 8.27
CA LEU A 32 -8.41 4.97 8.84
C LEU A 32 -8.38 4.93 10.37
N ARG A 33 -9.47 4.50 11.02
CA ARG A 33 -9.50 4.30 12.48
C ARG A 33 -8.52 3.22 12.95
N ALA A 34 -8.22 2.24 12.10
CA ALA A 34 -7.24 1.18 12.36
C ALA A 34 -5.79 1.58 11.98
N GLY A 35 -5.54 2.84 11.57
CA GLY A 35 -4.21 3.28 11.14
C GLY A 35 -3.79 2.72 9.78
N ILE A 36 -4.76 2.35 8.94
CA ILE A 36 -4.54 1.83 7.59
C ILE A 36 -5.11 2.85 6.60
N PHE A 37 -4.25 3.44 5.79
CA PHE A 37 -4.64 4.31 4.70
C PHE A 37 -5.11 3.47 3.50
N PRO A 38 -6.36 3.63 3.04
CA PRO A 38 -6.89 2.84 1.94
C PRO A 38 -6.29 3.28 0.60
N GLY A 39 -6.04 2.32 -0.30
CA GLY A 39 -5.63 2.63 -1.67
C GLY A 39 -6.77 3.14 -2.56
N SER A 40 -8.02 2.92 -2.16
CA SER A 40 -9.23 3.48 -2.79
C SER A 40 -10.33 3.67 -1.74
N VAL A 41 -11.11 4.74 -1.86
CA VAL A 41 -12.22 5.05 -0.94
C VAL A 41 -13.45 4.20 -1.26
N GLU A 42 -13.70 3.92 -2.53
CA GLU A 42 -14.90 3.22 -3.01
C GLU A 42 -14.81 1.71 -2.80
N ASP A 43 -13.65 1.12 -3.10
CA ASP A 43 -13.39 -0.31 -2.98
C ASP A 43 -11.95 -0.56 -2.47
N PRO A 44 -11.74 -0.50 -1.15
CA PRO A 44 -10.41 -0.64 -0.57
C PRO A 44 -9.94 -2.10 -0.62
N LYS A 45 -9.31 -2.50 -1.72
CA LYS A 45 -8.64 -3.81 -1.87
C LYS A 45 -7.23 -3.84 -1.30
N THR A 46 -6.61 -2.67 -1.20
CA THR A 46 -5.25 -2.47 -0.72
C THR A 46 -5.26 -1.40 0.37
N GLY A 47 -4.40 -1.54 1.38
CA GLY A 47 -4.15 -0.51 2.37
C GLY A 47 -2.69 -0.41 2.75
N TYR A 48 -2.31 0.75 3.24
CA TYR A 48 -0.95 1.14 3.59
C TYR A 48 -0.92 1.53 5.06
N THR A 49 0.01 1.01 5.86
CA THR A 49 0.13 1.45 7.25
C THR A 49 0.62 2.90 7.31
N LEU A 50 0.24 3.63 8.37
CA LEU A 50 0.76 5.00 8.57
C LEU A 50 2.28 5.02 8.70
N GLY A 51 2.87 4.02 9.37
CA GLY A 51 4.33 3.89 9.49
C GLY A 51 5.03 3.75 8.13
N LEU A 52 4.41 3.05 7.17
CA LEU A 52 4.90 3.02 5.79
C LEU A 52 4.90 4.39 5.13
N LEU A 53 3.81 5.14 5.28
CA LEU A 53 3.68 6.48 4.70
C LEU A 53 4.65 7.47 5.32
N GLU A 54 4.92 7.37 6.63
CA GLU A 54 5.93 8.17 7.31
C GLU A 54 7.34 7.83 6.83
N TYR A 55 7.66 6.55 6.72
CA TYR A 55 8.93 6.09 6.18
C TYR A 55 9.15 6.57 4.73
N TYR A 56 8.13 6.46 3.89
CA TYR A 56 8.16 7.00 2.53
C TYR A 56 8.42 8.51 2.49
N ARG A 57 7.74 9.27 3.35
CA ARG A 57 7.90 10.74 3.42
C ARG A 57 9.33 11.12 3.81
N GLU A 58 9.93 10.41 4.75
CA GLU A 58 11.33 10.62 5.15
C GLU A 58 12.30 10.31 4.00
N GLU A 59 12.13 9.17 3.31
CA GLU A 59 12.96 8.79 2.16
C GLU A 59 12.84 9.78 0.98
N CYS A 60 11.64 10.27 0.70
CA CYS A 60 11.42 11.32 -0.29
C CYS A 60 12.08 12.64 0.11
N ASN A 61 12.02 13.00 1.39
CA ASN A 61 12.65 14.22 1.92
C ASN A 61 14.18 14.16 1.82
N GLN A 62 14.76 12.95 1.89
CA GLN A 62 16.20 12.72 1.68
C GLN A 62 16.62 12.64 0.21
N GLY A 63 15.67 12.76 -0.74
CA GLY A 63 15.95 12.73 -2.19
C GLY A 63 16.37 11.36 -2.73
N LYS A 64 16.16 10.28 -1.98
CA LYS A 64 16.74 8.95 -2.25
C LYS A 64 15.87 7.98 -3.03
N GLY A 65 14.66 8.36 -3.44
CA GLY A 65 13.86 7.45 -4.28
C GLY A 65 12.54 7.99 -4.74
N SER A 66 12.19 7.65 -5.98
CA SER A 66 10.81 7.73 -6.44
C SER A 66 9.95 6.65 -5.76
N ALA A 67 8.63 6.83 -5.78
CA ALA A 67 7.67 5.82 -5.33
C ALA A 67 7.95 4.41 -5.90
N TYR A 68 8.48 4.34 -7.12
CA TYR A 68 8.89 3.09 -7.76
C TYR A 68 10.03 2.39 -7.02
N ASN A 69 11.08 3.13 -6.65
CA ASN A 69 12.21 2.56 -5.91
C ASN A 69 11.76 2.07 -4.53
N PHE A 70 10.86 2.81 -3.89
CA PHE A 70 10.27 2.44 -2.62
C PHE A 70 9.43 1.15 -2.70
N VAL A 71 8.56 1.03 -3.70
CA VAL A 71 7.77 -0.20 -3.92
C VAL A 71 8.68 -1.40 -4.19
N HIS A 72 9.78 -1.24 -4.94
CA HIS A 72 10.78 -2.28 -5.15
C HIS A 72 11.51 -2.69 -3.87
N VAL A 73 11.87 -1.71 -3.02
CA VAL A 73 12.46 -1.97 -1.69
C VAL A 73 11.48 -2.75 -0.82
N LEU A 74 10.20 -2.36 -0.80
CA LEU A 74 9.17 -3.07 -0.06
C LEU A 74 8.94 -4.48 -0.59
N GLN A 75 8.95 -4.68 -1.91
CA GLN A 75 8.85 -6.01 -2.52
C GLN A 75 10.03 -6.89 -2.11
N ARG A 76 11.25 -6.33 -2.05
CA ARG A 76 12.45 -7.05 -1.63
C ARG A 76 12.48 -7.37 -0.13
N MET A 77 11.91 -6.50 0.70
CA MET A 77 11.78 -6.73 2.15
C MET A 77 10.63 -7.69 2.47
N ALA A 78 9.52 -7.61 1.73
CA ALA A 78 8.39 -8.53 1.84
C ALA A 78 8.78 -9.96 1.51
N ASP A 79 9.75 -10.13 0.61
CA ASP A 79 10.08 -11.42 0.06
C ASP A 79 11.59 -11.66 -0.04
N PRO A 80 12.24 -12.08 1.07
CA PRO A 80 13.59 -12.60 0.99
C PRO A 80 13.69 -13.95 0.25
N PHE A 81 12.57 -14.57 -0.20
CA PHE A 81 12.58 -15.93 -0.77
C PHE A 81 11.89 -16.11 -2.15
N PHE A 82 11.10 -15.16 -2.66
CA PHE A 82 10.37 -15.34 -3.93
C PHE A 82 10.11 -14.02 -4.70
N ALA A 83 11.19 -13.38 -5.15
CA ALA A 83 11.21 -12.13 -5.93
C ALA A 83 10.44 -12.09 -7.27
N GLY A 84 9.51 -13.02 -7.56
CA GLY A 84 8.79 -13.13 -8.83
C GLY A 84 7.26 -13.18 -8.77
N ALA A 85 6.61 -13.14 -7.59
CA ALA A 85 5.17 -13.47 -7.48
C ALA A 85 4.22 -12.28 -7.25
N VAL A 86 4.67 -11.02 -7.18
CA VAL A 86 3.77 -9.88 -6.98
C VAL A 86 3.35 -9.29 -8.34
N PRO A 87 2.10 -9.52 -8.83
CA PRO A 87 1.63 -8.89 -10.05
C PRO A 87 1.36 -7.41 -9.77
N VAL A 88 2.32 -6.55 -10.12
CA VAL A 88 2.04 -5.15 -10.38
C VAL A 88 1.26 -5.08 -11.68
N GLY A 89 0.04 -4.53 -11.63
CA GLY A 89 -0.81 -4.37 -12.82
C GLY A 89 -0.07 -3.63 -13.94
N PRO A 90 -0.47 -3.82 -15.21
CA PRO A 90 0.28 -3.28 -16.35
C PRO A 90 0.21 -1.75 -16.33
N THR A 91 1.31 -1.12 -15.92
CA THR A 91 1.51 0.32 -16.10
C THR A 91 2.02 0.55 -17.51
N SER A 92 1.22 1.23 -18.32
CA SER A 92 1.54 1.65 -19.68
C SER A 92 2.93 2.29 -19.78
N PRO A 93 3.78 1.90 -20.75
CA PRO A 93 5.00 2.64 -21.03
C PRO A 93 4.68 3.76 -22.00
N SER A 94 4.88 5.02 -21.59
CA SER A 94 5.08 6.11 -22.54
C SER A 94 5.74 7.30 -21.85
N LEU A 95 7.06 7.25 -21.74
CA LEU A 95 7.88 8.44 -21.92
C LEU A 95 8.98 8.06 -22.91
N ASP A 96 8.69 8.40 -24.17
CA ASP A 96 9.63 8.45 -25.28
C ASP A 96 10.70 9.50 -24.96
N GLU A 97 11.96 9.05 -24.93
CA GLU A 97 13.16 9.84 -24.72
C GLU A 97 13.84 10.01 -26.09
N GLY A 98 14.06 11.26 -26.52
CA GLY A 98 14.82 11.63 -27.73
C GLY A 98 13.91 12.03 -28.90
N SER A 99 14.11 13.17 -29.59
CA SER A 99 15.35 13.89 -29.90
C SER A 99 15.08 15.36 -30.20
#